data_AF-A0A2D8BX30-F1
#
_entry.id   AF-A0A2D8BX30-F1
#
_cell.length_a   1.000
_cell.length_b   1.000
_cell.length_c   1.000
_cell.angle_alpha   90.00
_cell.angle_beta   90.00
_cell.angle_gamma   90.00
#
_symmetry.space_group_name_H-M   'P 1'
#
loop_
_entity.id
_entity.type
_entity.pdbx_description
1 polymer ?
#
loop_
_entity_poly.entity_id
_entity_poly.type
_entity_poly.pdbx_seq_one_letter_code
_entity_poly.pdbx_strand_id
1 'polypeptide(L)' 'MKAQEEDMVNSPPHYNKAGIECIDAIAAATEEGYEYYLQGNIIKYLWRYRYKNGTEDLKKAQWYLNKLIEEVEGCYDKS' A
#
# COMPACT_ATOMS: atom_id res chain seq x y z
N MET A 1 22.38 9.00 -19.84
CA MET A 1 21.76 7.73 -19.43
C MET A 1 20.91 8.03 -18.21
N LYS A 2 19.58 7.89 -18.28
CA LYS A 2 18.73 8.06 -17.10
C LYS A 2 18.90 6.83 -16.22
N ALA A 3 19.21 7.03 -14.94
CA ALA A 3 19.13 5.97 -13.95
C ALA A 3 17.71 5.41 -13.97
N GLN A 4 17.60 4.08 -14.00
CA GLN A 4 16.35 3.38 -13.78
C GLN A 4 15.99 3.66 -12.31
N GLU A 5 15.08 4.61 -12.07
CA GLU A 5 14.52 4.79 -10.73
C GLU A 5 13.78 3.48 -10.42
N GLU A 6 14.35 2.68 -9.53
CA GLU A 6 13.63 1.55 -8.93
C GLU A 6 12.29 2.09 -8.42
N ASP A 7 11.20 1.41 -8.75
CA ASP A 7 9.86 1.86 -8.37
C ASP A 7 9.65 1.66 -6.87
N MET A 8 10.15 2.61 -6.09
CA MET A 8 10.10 2.61 -4.63
C MET A 8 8.68 2.76 -4.08
N VAL A 9 7.69 3.00 -4.95
CA VAL A 9 6.27 3.15 -4.60
C VAL A 9 5.55 1.82 -4.79
N ASN A 10 5.66 1.22 -5.98
CA ASN A 10 4.89 0.02 -6.33
C ASN A 10 5.65 -1.28 -6.08
N SER A 11 6.99 -1.28 -6.15
CA SER A 11 7.79 -2.51 -6.02
C SER A 11 9.14 -2.25 -5.35
N PRO A 12 9.18 -1.96 -4.03
CA PRO A 12 10.43 -1.78 -3.32
C PRO A 12 11.24 -3.10 -3.33
N PRO A 13 12.54 -3.09 -3.66
CA PRO A 13 13.35 -4.31 -3.90
C PRO A 13 13.38 -5.32 -2.74
N HIS A 14 13.09 -4.87 -1.51
CA HIS A 14 13.15 -5.70 -0.31
C HIS A 14 11.87 -6.47 0.01
N TYR A 15 10.78 -6.30 -0.74
CA TYR A 15 9.51 -7.00 -0.49
C TYR A 15 9.28 -8.26 -1.34
N ASN A 16 10.10 -8.52 -2.37
CA ASN A 16 9.84 -9.56 -3.37
C ASN A 16 10.80 -10.75 -3.23
N LYS A 17 10.73 -11.44 -2.10
CA LYS A 17 11.44 -12.72 -1.92
C LYS A 17 10.52 -13.87 -2.35
N ALA A 18 11.01 -14.71 -3.26
CA ALA A 18 10.36 -15.95 -3.74
C ALA A 18 9.12 -15.80 -4.66
N GLY A 19 8.93 -14.64 -5.30
CA GLY A 19 7.91 -14.46 -6.35
C GLY A 19 6.48 -14.23 -5.87
N ILE A 20 6.30 -14.02 -4.56
CA ILE A 20 5.04 -13.56 -3.95
C ILE A 20 5.30 -12.15 -3.43
N GLU A 21 4.44 -11.20 -3.77
CA GLU A 21 4.53 -9.85 -3.20
C GLU A 21 4.16 -9.92 -1.72
N CYS A 22 4.91 -9.23 -0.86
CA CYS A 22 4.67 -9.26 0.59
C CYS A 22 3.23 -8.89 0.97
N ILE A 23 2.58 -8.04 0.18
CA ILE A 23 1.21 -7.62 0.43
C ILE A 23 0.21 -8.76 0.21
N ASP A 24 0.42 -9.62 -0.79
CA ASP A 24 -0.44 -10.78 -1.06
C ASP A 24 -0.33 -11.81 0.06
N ALA A 25 0.88 -12.02 0.58
CA ALA A 25 1.10 -12.88 1.73
C ALA A 25 0.41 -12.35 3.00
N ILE A 26 0.40 -11.03 3.20
CA ILE A 26 -0.31 -10.40 4.31
C ILE A 26 -1.82 -10.57 4.14
N ALA A 27 -2.36 -10.29 2.95
CA ALA A 27 -3.78 -10.47 2.66
C ALA A 27 -4.24 -11.90 2.97
N ALA A 28 -3.50 -12.90 2.48
CA ALA A 28 -3.78 -14.31 2.74
C ALA A 28 -3.68 -14.69 4.23
N ALA A 29 -2.79 -14.05 4.99
CA ALA A 29 -2.59 -14.34 6.41
C ALA A 29 -3.61 -13.64 7.32
N THR A 30 -4.18 -12.52 6.90
CA THR A 30 -5.06 -11.69 7.74
C THR A 30 -6.54 -11.79 7.39
N GLU A 31 -6.89 -12.32 6.21
CA GLU A 31 -8.28 -12.47 5.74
C GLU A 31 -9.07 -11.15 5.93
N GLU A 32 -10.20 -11.18 6.64
CA GLU A 32 -11.03 -10.01 6.97
C GLU A 32 -10.24 -8.88 7.67
N GLY A 33 -9.11 -9.20 8.32
CA GLY A 33 -8.23 -8.23 8.96
C GLY A 33 -7.37 -7.40 7.99
N TYR A 34 -7.33 -7.76 6.71
CA TYR A 34 -6.49 -7.10 5.71
C TYR A 34 -6.85 -5.63 5.51
N GLU A 35 -8.14 -5.27 5.60
CA GLU A 35 -8.58 -3.88 5.50
C GLU A 35 -7.92 -2.98 6.56
N TYR A 36 -7.72 -3.48 7.79
CA TYR A 36 -7.10 -2.72 8.87
C TYR A 36 -5.59 -2.54 8.64
N TYR A 37 -4.94 -3.51 8.01
CA TYR A 37 -3.57 -3.37 7.58
C TYR A 37 -3.43 -2.25 6.54
N LEU A 38 -4.33 -2.18 5.55
CA LEU A 38 -4.34 -1.12 4.55
C LEU A 38 -4.60 0.25 5.20
N GLN A 39 -5.62 0.36 6.06
CA GLN A 39 -5.93 1.58 6.81
C GLN A 39 -4.74 2.08 7.64
N GLY A 40 -4.08 1.19 8.38
CA GLY A 40 -2.90 1.52 9.17
C GLY A 40 -1.75 2.07 8.32
N ASN A 41 -1.54 1.52 7.12
CA ASN A 41 -0.54 2.05 6.18
C ASN A 41 -0.92 3.44 5.66
N ILE A 42 -2.17 3.67 5.28
CA ILE A 42 -2.66 4.98 4.84
C ILE A 42 -2.39 6.04 5.93
N ILE A 43 -2.79 5.77 7.18
CA ILE A 43 -2.57 6.67 8.31
C ILE A 43 -1.08 6.93 8.52
N LYS A 44 -0.24 5.87 8.51
CA LYS A 44 1.21 5.97 8.65
C LYS A 44 1.82 6.93 7.63
N TYR A 45 1.43 6.84 6.36
CA TYR A 45 1.97 7.70 5.31
C TYR A 45 1.45 9.14 5.38
N LEU A 46 0.15 9.33 5.68
CA LEU A 46 -0.43 10.65 5.93
C LEU A 46 0.15 11.34 7.18
N TRP A 47 0.59 10.59 8.18
CA TRP A 47 1.26 11.15 9.35
C TRP A 47 2.65 11.69 8.98
N ARG A 48 3.36 10.95 8.12
CA ARG A 48 4.81 11.08 7.96
C ARG A 48 5.25 12.03 6.84
N TYR A 49 4.38 12.31 5.88
CA TYR A 49 4.76 13.04 4.65
C TYR A 49 5.41 14.40 4.92
N ARG A 50 4.97 15.14 5.95
CA ARG A 50 5.49 16.49 6.25
C ARG A 50 6.95 16.50 6.73
N TYR A 51 7.48 15.38 7.23
CA TYR A 51 8.78 15.35 7.89
C TYR A 51 9.71 14.20 7.45
N LYS A 52 9.30 13.33 6.52
CA LYS A 52 10.16 12.26 6.00
C LYS A 52 10.32 12.27 4.47
N ASN A 53 9.30 11.83 3.72
CA ASN A 53 9.44 11.60 2.27
C ASN A 53 8.55 12.51 1.40
N GLY A 54 7.89 13.53 1.98
CA GLY A 54 7.09 14.47 1.21
C GLY A 54 6.00 13.78 0.37
N THR A 55 5.89 14.19 -0.89
CA THR A 55 4.86 13.69 -1.81
C THR A 55 4.99 12.20 -2.13
N GLU A 56 6.15 11.56 -1.92
CA GLU A 56 6.30 10.11 -2.09
C GLU A 56 5.44 9.33 -1.07
N ASP A 57 5.39 9.78 0.19
CA ASP A 57 4.51 9.18 1.19
C ASP A 57 3.03 9.40 0.81
N LEU A 58 2.67 10.54 0.23
CA LEU A 58 1.30 10.77 -0.26
C LEU A 58 0.93 9.82 -1.41
N LYS A 59 1.86 9.55 -2.33
CA LYS A 59 1.67 8.55 -3.40
C LYS A 59 1.51 7.14 -2.84
N LYS A 60 2.27 6.79 -1.80
CA LYS A 60 2.11 5.52 -1.07
C LYS A 60 0.75 5.43 -0.38
N ALA A 61 0.31 6.51 0.29
CA ALA A 61 -1.02 6.57 0.88
C ALA A 61 -2.12 6.36 -0.18
N GLN A 62 -2.00 7.00 -1.34
CA GLN A 62 -2.92 6.82 -2.45
C GLN A 62 -2.93 5.37 -2.97
N TRP A 63 -1.76 4.75 -3.11
CA TRP A 63 -1.66 3.35 -3.54
C TRP A 63 -2.39 2.40 -2.58
N TYR A 64 -2.18 2.57 -1.26
CA TYR A 64 -2.89 1.79 -0.24
C TYR A 64 -4.39 2.08 -0.21
N LEU A 65 -4.80 3.33 -0.48
CA LEU A 65 -6.21 3.70 -0.59
C LEU A 65 -6.86 3.03 -1.80
N ASN A 66 -6.21 3.01 -2.96
CA ASN A 66 -6.71 2.32 -4.15
C ASN A 66 -6.89 0.81 -3.86
N LYS A 67 -5.91 0.19 -3.19
CA LYS A 67 -6.01 -1.22 -2.78
C LYS A 67 -7.17 -1.47 -1.81
N LEU A 68 -7.39 -0.56 -0.86
CA LEU A 68 -8.52 -0.68 0.07
C LEU A 68 -9.86 -0.54 -0.67
N ILE A 69 -9.95 0.37 -1.64
CA ILE A 69 -11.15 0.49 -2.49
C ILE A 69 -11.37 -0.83 -3.25
N GLU A 70 -10.34 -1.37 -3.91
CA GLU A 70 -10.43 -2.65 -4.62
C GLU A 70 -10.91 -3.80 -3.70
N GLU A 71 -10.46 -3.83 -2.44
CA GLU A 71 -10.81 -4.86 -1.47
C GLU A 71 -12.27 -4.78 -1.01
N VAL A 72 -12.84 -3.57 -0.90
CA VAL A 72 -14.14 -3.35 -0.23
C VAL A 72 -15.24 -2.80 -1.15
N GLU A 73 -14.94 -2.60 -2.43
CA GLU A 73 -15.90 -2.14 -3.44
C GLU A 73 -17.11 -3.08 -3.47
N GLY A 74 -18.32 -2.52 -3.33
CA GLY A 74 -19.57 -3.30 -3.23
C GLY A 74 -19.85 -3.93 -1.87
N CYS A 75 -18.92 -3.93 -0.91
CA CYS A 75 -19.16 -4.46 0.45
C CYS A 75 -19.90 -3.47 1.34
N TYR A 76 -19.60 -2.17 1.21
CA TYR A 76 -20.14 -1.11 2.08
C TYR A 76 -20.95 -0.05 1.33
N ASP A 77 -21.12 -0.21 0.02
CA ASP A 77 -21.89 0.71 -0.81
C ASP A 77 -23.38 0.61 -0.42
N LYS A 78 -23.95 1.72 0.04
CA LYS A 78 -25.39 1.78 0.34
C LYS A 78 -26.18 1.75 -0.96
N SER A 79 -27.20 0.89 -1.02
CA SER A 79 -28.18 0.80 -2.11
C SER A 79 -28.98 2.09 -2.29
#